data_AF-A0A2N5K2A9-F1
#
_entry.id   AF-A0A2N5K2A9-F1
#
_cell.length_a   1.000
_cell.length_b   1.000
_cell.length_c   1.000
_cell.angle_alpha   90.00
_cell.angle_beta   90.00
_cell.angle_gamma   90.00
#
_symmetry.space_group_name_H-M   'P 1'
#
loop_
_entity.id
_entity.type
_entity.pdbx_description
1 polymer ?
#
loop_
_entity_poly.entity_id
_entity_poly.type
_entity_poly.pdbx_seq_one_letter_code
_entity_poly.pdbx_strand_id
1 'polypeptide(L)'
;MARRLPRLRAWPLMVSITRCSKHSGRCTGYIAQYNPATGEYTEYMSSQAPHVMRLLLTAFVLGIPENKLRCIAPDVGGDFGAKIFVYPEMAAMLYAAKATNAPVKWIESRRENCQTTAQGRDHITDIEIAGTRDGRITGMRVHTYASLGGYCSTIAPGIPTTLYGRMLAGVYKIPAIFCEVDGVYTNTAMVDAYRGAGRPEATYVIERAMDLFADEVGIDPAEIRRAHFIQPADFPYDTGLGMLPYDSGNYEPALDRALELIGYQQFRAEQAAARQQGRLLGIGVVSYCEVCGVAPSKWIGLAGEGWGAGLWESSNVKVHLTG
;
A
#
# COMPACT_ATOMS: atom_id res chain seq x y z
N MET A 1 -14.76 -41.73 15.42
CA MET A 1 -15.93 -41.15 14.72
C MET A 1 -15.83 -39.63 14.74
N ALA A 2 -15.29 -39.03 13.69
CA ALA A 2 -15.18 -37.57 13.58
C ALA A 2 -16.56 -36.98 13.23
N ARG A 3 -17.28 -36.46 14.22
CA ARG A 3 -18.50 -35.68 13.97
C ARG A 3 -18.09 -34.38 13.27
N ARG A 4 -18.62 -34.15 12.06
CA ARG A 4 -18.56 -32.83 11.41
C ARG A 4 -19.24 -31.83 12.34
N LEU A 5 -18.46 -30.94 12.94
CA LEU A 5 -18.98 -29.76 13.62
C LEU A 5 -19.74 -28.90 12.60
N PRO A 6 -20.87 -28.26 12.98
CA PRO A 6 -21.61 -27.40 12.07
C PRO A 6 -20.71 -26.22 11.68
N ARG A 7 -20.23 -26.23 10.42
CA ARG A 7 -19.52 -25.10 9.83
C ARG A 7 -20.53 -23.95 9.68
N LEU A 8 -20.18 -22.78 10.19
CA LEU A 8 -20.80 -21.53 9.80
C LEU A 8 -20.67 -21.37 8.27
N ARG A 9 -21.75 -20.93 7.60
CA ARG A 9 -21.69 -20.55 6.18
C ARG A 9 -20.68 -19.41 6.04
N ALA A 10 -19.78 -19.51 5.07
CA ALA A 10 -18.99 -18.37 4.62
C ALA A 10 -19.97 -17.31 4.07
N TRP A 11 -19.85 -16.07 4.53
CA TRP A 11 -20.67 -14.96 4.04
C TRP A 11 -19.83 -14.11 3.10
N PRO A 12 -20.26 -13.90 1.84
CA PRO A 12 -19.58 -12.97 0.96
C PRO A 12 -19.88 -11.54 1.43
N LEU A 13 -18.85 -10.83 1.89
CA LEU A 13 -18.90 -9.39 2.08
C LEU A 13 -18.14 -8.71 0.94
N MET A 14 -18.84 -7.84 0.21
CA MET A 14 -18.19 -6.92 -0.72
C MET A 14 -17.84 -5.62 0.01
N VAL A 15 -16.56 -5.28 -0.01
CA VAL A 15 -16.00 -4.01 0.50
C VAL A 15 -15.51 -3.19 -0.69
N SER A 16 -15.97 -1.94 -0.76
CA SER A 16 -15.43 -0.95 -1.68
C SER A 16 -14.48 -0.02 -0.94
N ILE A 17 -13.19 -0.05 -1.28
CA ILE A 17 -12.20 0.90 -0.80
C ILE A 17 -12.04 1.99 -1.86
N THR A 18 -12.74 3.09 -1.66
CA THR A 18 -12.88 4.15 -2.65
C THR A 18 -11.54 4.81 -3.00
N ARG A 19 -11.35 5.04 -4.29
CA ARG A 19 -10.30 5.88 -4.87
C ARG A 19 -10.18 7.24 -4.18
N CYS A 20 -8.94 7.66 -3.95
CA CYS A 20 -8.65 8.97 -3.36
C CYS A 20 -7.40 9.63 -3.96
N SER A 21 -7.39 10.96 -3.95
CA SER A 21 -6.25 11.78 -4.37
C SER A 21 -5.36 12.14 -3.17
N LYS A 22 -4.05 12.20 -3.42
CA LYS A 22 -2.97 12.31 -2.43
C LYS A 22 -2.73 13.75 -1.93
N HIS A 23 -3.33 14.75 -2.60
CA HIS A 23 -3.36 16.18 -2.24
C HIS A 23 -2.12 16.71 -1.50
N SER A 24 -0.95 16.68 -2.13
CA SER A 24 0.25 17.30 -1.56
C SER A 24 0.09 18.81 -1.43
N GLY A 25 0.62 19.42 -0.36
CA GLY A 25 0.49 20.87 -0.11
C GLY A 25 0.97 21.73 -1.28
N ARG A 26 2.11 21.38 -1.88
CA ARG A 26 2.55 21.91 -3.19
C ARG A 26 2.30 20.88 -4.30
N CYS A 27 1.71 21.33 -5.41
CA CYS A 27 1.54 20.52 -6.61
C CYS A 27 2.88 20.15 -7.25
N THR A 28 2.84 19.26 -8.23
CA THR A 28 3.99 18.77 -8.97
C THR A 28 4.52 19.83 -9.93
N GLY A 29 5.83 19.78 -10.16
CA GLY A 29 6.50 20.75 -11.01
C GLY A 29 7.88 20.29 -11.40
N TYR A 30 8.26 20.69 -12.62
CA TYR A 30 9.49 20.31 -13.30
C TYR A 30 10.12 21.53 -13.99
N ILE A 31 11.44 21.62 -13.94
CA ILE A 31 12.22 22.58 -14.73
C ILE A 31 13.33 21.81 -15.43
N ALA A 32 13.27 21.72 -16.75
CA ALA A 32 14.26 21.03 -17.56
C ALA A 32 15.17 22.02 -18.29
N GLN A 33 16.42 21.62 -18.45
CA GLN A 33 17.47 22.34 -19.16
C GLN A 33 18.25 21.35 -20.03
N TYR A 34 18.65 21.80 -21.22
CA TYR A 34 19.51 21.04 -22.12
C TYR A 34 20.71 21.88 -22.52
N ASN A 35 21.92 21.31 -22.42
CA ASN A 35 23.14 21.94 -22.89
C ASN A 35 23.53 21.36 -24.26
N PRO A 36 23.43 22.13 -25.36
CA PRO A 36 23.73 21.63 -26.70
C PRO A 36 25.22 21.34 -26.91
N ALA A 37 26.11 21.99 -26.14
CA ALA A 37 27.56 21.81 -26.27
C ALA A 37 28.02 20.47 -25.66
N THR A 38 27.37 20.02 -24.58
CA THR A 38 27.74 18.77 -23.89
C THR A 38 26.75 17.63 -24.13
N GLY A 39 25.55 17.94 -24.64
CA GLY A 39 24.44 16.99 -24.79
C GLY A 39 23.82 16.55 -23.47
N GLU A 40 24.04 17.31 -22.39
CA GLU A 40 23.58 16.99 -21.04
C GLU A 40 22.24 17.65 -20.70
N TYR A 41 21.43 16.95 -19.93
CA TYR A 41 20.16 17.42 -19.39
C TYR A 41 20.27 17.65 -17.89
N THR A 42 19.61 18.68 -17.39
CA THR A 42 19.34 18.86 -15.95
C THR A 42 17.85 19.06 -15.76
N GLU A 43 17.27 18.31 -14.82
CA GLU A 43 15.86 18.47 -14.44
C GLU A 43 15.73 18.67 -12.94
N TYR A 44 15.18 19.82 -12.56
CA TYR A 44 14.71 20.07 -11.20
C TYR A 44 13.30 19.53 -11.09
N MET A 45 13.07 18.60 -10.18
CA MET A 45 11.81 17.86 -10.10
C MET A 45 11.28 17.73 -8.69
N SER A 46 9.96 17.82 -8.57
CA SER A 46 9.26 17.42 -7.36
C SER A 46 9.24 15.88 -7.31
N SER A 47 10.20 15.23 -6.64
CA SER A 47 10.29 13.77 -6.54
C SER A 47 10.83 13.28 -5.19
N GLN A 48 10.35 12.11 -4.69
CA GLN A 48 11.00 11.42 -3.56
C GLN A 48 12.07 10.41 -3.99
N ALA A 49 12.16 10.09 -5.28
CA ALA A 49 13.04 9.04 -5.80
C ALA A 49 13.80 9.49 -7.06
N PRO A 50 14.57 10.60 -7.01
CA PRO A 50 15.21 11.18 -8.21
C PRO A 50 16.18 10.24 -8.92
N HIS A 51 16.84 9.32 -8.19
CA HIS A 51 17.71 8.30 -8.80
C HIS A 51 16.90 7.26 -9.61
N VAL A 52 15.75 6.84 -9.10
CA VAL A 52 14.83 5.95 -9.81
C VAL A 52 14.25 6.67 -11.02
N MET A 53 13.84 7.94 -10.88
CA MET A 53 13.39 8.76 -12.01
C MET A 53 14.47 8.86 -13.10
N ARG A 54 15.73 9.11 -12.72
CA ARG A 54 16.85 9.19 -13.65
C ARG A 54 17.00 7.89 -14.43
N LEU A 55 17.02 6.74 -13.76
CA LEU A 55 17.10 5.43 -14.41
C LEU A 55 15.93 5.22 -15.37
N LEU A 56 14.70 5.44 -14.91
CA LEU A 56 13.49 5.19 -15.70
C LEU A 56 13.40 6.11 -16.93
N LEU A 57 13.65 7.41 -16.75
CA LEU A 57 13.64 8.39 -17.83
C LEU A 57 14.73 8.12 -18.86
N THR A 58 15.95 7.77 -18.43
CA THR A 58 17.07 7.55 -19.37
C THR A 58 16.96 6.22 -20.10
N ALA A 59 16.78 5.12 -19.37
CA ALA A 59 16.83 3.77 -19.94
C ALA A 59 15.54 3.36 -20.65
N PHE A 60 14.37 3.76 -20.12
CA PHE A 60 13.08 3.22 -20.58
C PHE A 60 12.20 4.24 -21.32
N VAL A 61 12.55 5.52 -21.30
CA VAL A 61 11.76 6.58 -21.99
C VAL A 61 12.55 7.27 -23.09
N LEU A 62 13.68 7.91 -22.75
CA LEU A 62 14.44 8.76 -23.68
C LEU A 62 15.51 8.01 -24.48
N GLY A 63 15.96 6.84 -24.01
CA GLY A 63 17.04 6.09 -24.65
C GLY A 63 18.38 6.84 -24.66
N ILE A 64 18.69 7.55 -23.58
CA ILE A 64 19.95 8.30 -23.43
C ILE A 64 20.85 7.67 -22.36
N PRO A 65 22.18 7.86 -22.41
CA PRO A 65 23.06 7.42 -21.34
C PRO A 65 22.68 8.05 -19.98
N GLU A 66 22.67 7.27 -18.90
CA GLU A 66 22.25 7.75 -17.57
C GLU A 66 23.09 8.95 -17.09
N ASN A 67 24.39 8.96 -17.43
CA ASN A 67 25.30 10.06 -17.11
C ASN A 67 25.01 11.36 -17.87
N LYS A 68 24.08 11.35 -18.84
CA LYS A 68 23.62 12.56 -19.55
C LYS A 68 22.42 13.23 -18.89
N LEU A 69 21.82 12.65 -17.85
CA LEU A 69 20.69 13.26 -17.14
C LEU A 69 21.03 13.49 -15.67
N ARG A 70 20.91 14.73 -15.22
CA ARG A 70 20.99 15.09 -13.81
C ARG A 70 19.60 15.43 -13.27
N CYS A 71 19.05 14.58 -12.40
CA CYS A 71 17.81 14.86 -11.67
C CYS A 71 18.12 15.48 -10.31
N ILE A 72 17.48 16.61 -9.99
CA ILE A 72 17.65 17.36 -8.74
C ILE A 72 16.29 17.50 -8.08
N ALA A 73 16.12 16.94 -6.88
CA ALA A 73 14.92 17.15 -6.07
C ALA A 73 15.21 18.24 -5.00
N PRO A 74 14.70 19.49 -5.17
CA PRO A 74 14.80 20.53 -4.15
C PRO A 74 13.79 20.27 -3.02
N ASP A 75 13.53 21.27 -2.18
CA ASP A 75 12.47 21.19 -1.15
C ASP A 75 11.11 20.81 -1.77
N VAL A 76 10.60 19.63 -1.41
CA VAL A 76 9.31 19.12 -1.87
C VAL A 76 8.24 19.38 -0.81
N GLY A 77 7.24 20.19 -1.15
CA GLY A 77 6.14 20.57 -0.25
C GLY A 77 5.09 19.47 0.00
N GLY A 78 5.54 18.32 0.49
CA GLY A 78 4.73 17.12 0.69
C GLY A 78 4.59 16.28 -0.57
N ASP A 79 4.39 14.98 -0.37
CA ASP A 79 4.21 14.04 -1.46
C ASP A 79 3.15 12.96 -1.21
N PHE A 80 3.33 12.20 -0.14
CA PHE A 80 2.43 11.10 0.24
C PHE A 80 2.36 9.95 -0.78
N GLY A 81 3.42 9.78 -1.58
CA GLY A 81 3.53 8.77 -2.63
C GLY A 81 3.02 9.23 -4.00
N ALA A 82 2.79 10.53 -4.21
CA ALA A 82 2.36 11.05 -5.51
C ALA A 82 3.52 11.26 -6.49
N LYS A 83 4.74 11.49 -6.01
CA LYS A 83 5.92 11.98 -6.74
C LYS A 83 7.05 10.95 -6.69
N ILE A 84 6.69 9.69 -6.62
CA ILE A 84 7.61 8.54 -6.68
C ILE A 84 7.48 7.77 -7.99
N PHE A 85 6.69 8.29 -8.95
CA PHE A 85 6.46 7.70 -10.27
C PHE A 85 6.95 8.63 -11.36
N VAL A 86 7.22 8.04 -12.51
CA VAL A 86 7.48 8.80 -13.73
C VAL A 86 6.16 9.30 -14.29
N TYR A 87 6.07 10.61 -14.47
CA TYR A 87 4.96 11.25 -15.17
C TYR A 87 5.37 11.67 -16.59
N PRO A 88 4.44 11.66 -17.56
CA PRO A 88 4.72 12.08 -18.93
C PRO A 88 5.35 13.48 -19.02
N GLU A 89 4.97 14.38 -18.11
CA GLU A 89 5.43 15.76 -18.09
C GLU A 89 6.94 15.87 -17.82
N MET A 90 7.54 14.94 -17.06
CA MET A 90 9.00 14.90 -16.87
C MET A 90 9.72 14.72 -18.22
N ALA A 91 9.30 13.71 -18.98
CA ALA A 91 9.86 13.42 -20.30
C ALA A 91 9.56 14.54 -21.30
N ALA A 92 8.35 15.11 -21.26
CA ALA A 92 7.95 16.22 -22.12
C ALA A 92 8.80 17.48 -21.87
N MET A 93 9.12 17.80 -20.61
CA MET A 93 9.98 18.93 -20.27
C MET A 93 11.41 18.74 -20.77
N LEU A 94 11.99 17.55 -20.58
CA LEU A 94 13.30 17.21 -21.11
C LEU A 94 13.37 17.32 -22.63
N TYR A 95 12.36 16.79 -23.33
CA TYR A 95 12.24 16.90 -24.78
C TYR A 95 12.11 18.37 -25.24
N ALA A 96 11.23 19.14 -24.59
CA ALA A 96 10.99 20.53 -24.93
C ALA A 96 12.23 21.40 -24.70
N ALA A 97 12.99 21.17 -23.63
CA ALA A 97 14.22 21.89 -23.35
C ALA A 97 15.27 21.69 -24.44
N LYS A 98 15.40 20.46 -24.96
CA LYS A 98 16.28 20.17 -26.11
C LYS A 98 15.77 20.81 -27.41
N ALA A 99 14.48 20.69 -27.70
CA ALA A 99 13.89 21.20 -28.94
C ALA A 99 13.97 22.74 -29.04
N THR A 100 13.80 23.44 -27.92
CA THR A 100 13.84 24.91 -27.85
C THR A 100 15.23 25.47 -27.54
N ASN A 101 16.15 24.62 -27.10
CA ASN A 101 17.47 25.02 -26.61
C ASN A 101 17.40 26.09 -25.50
N ALA A 102 16.36 26.02 -24.67
CA ALA A 102 16.10 26.95 -23.58
C ALA A 102 15.55 26.20 -22.36
N PRO A 103 15.72 26.73 -21.13
CA PRO A 103 15.06 26.18 -19.96
C PRO A 103 13.54 26.19 -20.10
N VAL A 104 12.89 25.06 -19.84
CA VAL A 104 11.43 24.93 -19.85
C VAL A 104 10.94 24.60 -18.45
N LYS A 105 9.91 25.32 -18.00
CA LYS A 105 9.30 25.14 -16.68
C LYS A 105 7.83 24.77 -16.86
N TRP A 106 7.41 23.73 -16.14
CA TRP A 106 6.01 23.35 -16.01
C TRP A 106 5.66 23.15 -14.54
N ILE A 107 4.54 23.70 -14.11
CA ILE A 107 3.98 23.54 -12.76
C ILE A 107 2.49 23.29 -12.96
N GLU A 108 1.98 22.17 -12.44
CA GLU A 108 0.56 21.87 -12.55
C GLU A 108 -0.28 22.75 -11.61
N SER A 109 -1.50 23.06 -12.02
CA SER A 109 -2.53 23.60 -11.13
C SER A 109 -3.06 22.53 -10.18
N ARG A 110 -3.80 22.95 -9.14
CA ARG A 110 -4.50 21.99 -8.26
C ARG A 110 -5.51 21.13 -9.03
N ARG A 111 -6.17 21.70 -10.04
CA ARG A 111 -7.16 20.98 -10.83
C ARG A 111 -6.52 19.85 -11.62
N GLU A 112 -5.40 20.13 -12.28
CA GLU A 112 -4.60 19.13 -12.98
C GLU A 112 -4.13 18.05 -11.99
N ASN A 113 -3.57 18.45 -10.85
CA ASN A 113 -3.14 17.51 -9.80
C ASN A 113 -4.26 16.53 -9.38
N CYS A 114 -5.49 17.02 -9.19
CA CYS A 114 -6.60 16.14 -8.83
C CYS A 114 -7.04 15.19 -9.97
N GLN A 115 -6.83 15.59 -11.22
CA GLN A 115 -7.31 14.89 -12.40
C GLN A 115 -6.30 13.89 -12.97
N THR A 116 -5.00 14.16 -12.88
CA THR A 116 -3.98 13.43 -13.65
C THR A 116 -2.89 12.79 -12.79
N THR A 117 -2.65 13.30 -11.57
CA THR A 117 -1.70 12.67 -10.64
C THR A 117 -2.20 11.29 -10.22
N ALA A 118 -1.28 10.33 -10.06
CA ALA A 118 -1.63 8.97 -9.67
C ALA A 118 -2.41 8.96 -8.35
N GLN A 119 -3.60 8.36 -8.36
CA GLN A 119 -4.50 8.21 -7.22
C GLN A 119 -4.17 6.93 -6.45
N GLY A 120 -4.84 6.64 -5.34
CA GLY A 120 -4.61 5.40 -4.59
C GLY A 120 -5.91 4.71 -4.15
N ARG A 121 -5.76 3.50 -3.58
CA ARG A 121 -6.85 2.60 -3.14
C ARG A 121 -7.54 1.94 -4.35
N ASP A 122 -8.84 2.15 -4.51
CA ASP A 122 -9.67 1.70 -5.63
C ASP A 122 -9.76 0.18 -5.79
N HIS A 123 -10.08 -0.46 -4.66
CA HIS A 123 -10.32 -1.91 -4.58
C HIS A 123 -11.81 -2.20 -4.39
N ILE A 124 -12.28 -3.24 -5.06
CA ILE A 124 -13.53 -3.94 -4.73
C ILE A 124 -13.14 -5.33 -4.27
N THR A 125 -13.38 -5.64 -3.00
CA THR A 125 -12.92 -6.87 -2.35
C THR A 125 -14.09 -7.68 -1.84
N ASP A 126 -14.20 -8.93 -2.27
CA ASP A 126 -15.05 -9.94 -1.68
C ASP A 126 -14.29 -10.74 -0.61
N ILE A 127 -14.87 -10.84 0.58
CA ILE A 127 -14.25 -11.44 1.77
C ILE A 127 -15.16 -12.55 2.30
N GLU A 128 -14.56 -13.70 2.60
CA GLU A 128 -15.18 -14.82 3.30
C GLU A 128 -14.32 -15.21 4.49
N ILE A 129 -14.91 -15.28 5.69
CA ILE A 129 -14.24 -15.75 6.90
C ILE A 129 -14.94 -17.01 7.45
N ALA A 130 -14.14 -17.98 7.88
CA ALA A 130 -14.62 -19.26 8.38
C ALA A 130 -14.12 -19.51 9.81
N GLY A 131 -15.02 -19.91 10.70
CA GLY A 131 -14.68 -20.24 12.08
C GLY A 131 -15.77 -21.04 12.78
N THR A 132 -15.61 -21.23 14.09
CA THR A 132 -16.51 -21.96 14.97
C THR A 132 -17.29 -21.01 15.89
N ARG A 133 -18.40 -21.49 16.47
CA ARG A 133 -19.28 -20.68 17.33
C ARG A 133 -18.65 -20.28 18.68
N ASP A 134 -17.63 -21.00 19.12
CA ASP A 134 -16.79 -20.64 20.28
C ASP A 134 -15.73 -19.58 19.95
N GLY A 135 -15.77 -19.01 18.74
CA GLY A 135 -14.96 -17.87 18.36
C GLY A 135 -13.62 -18.22 17.73
N ARG A 136 -13.32 -19.48 17.38
CA ARG A 136 -12.06 -19.82 16.70
C ARG A 136 -12.14 -19.61 15.19
N ILE A 137 -11.26 -18.79 14.64
CA ILE A 137 -11.09 -18.60 13.19
C ILE A 137 -10.26 -19.75 12.62
N THR A 138 -10.69 -20.27 11.47
CA THR A 138 -10.07 -21.41 10.78
C THR A 138 -9.53 -21.05 9.41
N GLY A 139 -10.07 -20.01 8.76
CA GLY A 139 -9.51 -19.51 7.53
C GLY A 139 -10.24 -18.30 6.96
N MET A 140 -9.64 -17.71 5.93
CA MET A 140 -10.17 -16.57 5.20
C MET A 140 -9.91 -16.73 3.70
N ARG A 141 -10.88 -16.34 2.88
CA ARG A 141 -10.76 -16.30 1.43
C ARG A 141 -11.09 -14.90 0.93
N VAL A 142 -10.22 -14.34 0.11
CA VAL A 142 -10.32 -12.96 -0.38
C VAL A 142 -10.17 -12.94 -1.89
N HIS A 143 -11.07 -12.27 -2.58
CA HIS A 143 -10.96 -11.96 -4.00
C HIS A 143 -11.05 -10.44 -4.18
N THR A 144 -10.13 -9.83 -4.91
CA THR A 144 -10.09 -8.38 -5.10
C THR A 144 -9.94 -7.99 -6.56
N TYR A 145 -10.83 -7.12 -7.02
CA TYR A 145 -10.62 -6.32 -8.22
C TYR A 145 -9.91 -5.03 -7.84
N ALA A 146 -8.68 -4.84 -8.33
CA ALA A 146 -7.88 -3.65 -8.08
C ALA A 146 -7.74 -2.83 -9.36
N SER A 147 -8.24 -1.58 -9.36
CA SER A 147 -8.07 -0.71 -10.51
C SER A 147 -6.60 -0.26 -10.65
N LEU A 148 -6.07 -0.35 -11.86
CA LEU A 148 -4.76 0.18 -12.24
C LEU A 148 -4.85 1.55 -12.93
N GLY A 149 -6.07 2.02 -13.20
CA GLY A 149 -6.33 3.22 -14.00
C GLY A 149 -6.20 2.96 -15.50
N GLY A 150 -6.05 4.02 -16.29
CA GLY A 150 -5.95 3.91 -17.76
C GLY A 150 -4.61 3.40 -18.26
N TYR A 151 -3.56 3.56 -17.45
CA TYR A 151 -2.20 3.12 -17.75
C TYR A 151 -1.58 2.58 -16.47
N CYS A 152 -0.70 1.58 -16.62
CA CYS A 152 0.03 1.03 -15.49
C CYS A 152 1.10 2.03 -15.05
N SER A 153 0.98 2.54 -13.82
CA SER A 153 2.04 3.32 -13.18
C SER A 153 3.16 2.41 -12.66
N THR A 154 4.28 3.01 -12.24
CA THR A 154 5.56 2.35 -11.99
C THR A 154 5.48 1.14 -11.05
N ILE A 155 4.73 1.22 -9.95
CA ILE A 155 4.66 0.13 -8.95
C ILE A 155 3.21 -0.34 -8.74
N ALA A 156 2.28 0.13 -9.58
CA ALA A 156 0.85 -0.09 -9.45
C ALA A 156 0.46 -1.57 -9.26
N PRO A 157 1.05 -2.57 -9.95
CA PRO A 157 0.70 -3.97 -9.74
C PRO A 157 1.19 -4.54 -8.40
N GLY A 158 2.32 -4.06 -7.89
CA GLY A 158 2.89 -4.51 -6.60
C GLY A 158 2.08 -4.06 -5.39
N ILE A 159 1.29 -3.00 -5.53
CA ILE A 159 0.45 -2.45 -4.47
C ILE A 159 -0.69 -3.41 -4.07
N PRO A 160 -1.60 -3.82 -4.97
CA PRO A 160 -2.67 -4.74 -4.66
C PRO A 160 -2.20 -6.20 -4.57
N THR A 161 -0.97 -6.53 -4.93
CA THR A 161 -0.44 -7.90 -4.81
C THR A 161 0.45 -8.03 -3.58
N THR A 162 1.74 -7.72 -3.72
CA THR A 162 2.76 -7.94 -2.68
C THR A 162 2.48 -7.17 -1.39
N LEU A 163 2.03 -5.91 -1.48
CA LEU A 163 1.79 -5.08 -0.29
C LEU A 163 0.38 -5.16 0.31
N TYR A 164 -0.56 -5.79 -0.40
CA TYR A 164 -1.94 -6.01 0.04
C TYR A 164 -2.17 -7.48 0.39
N GLY A 165 -2.17 -8.36 -0.61
CA GLY A 165 -2.62 -9.74 -0.45
C GLY A 165 -1.78 -10.51 0.56
N ARG A 166 -0.49 -10.21 0.63
CA ARG A 166 0.44 -10.86 1.56
C ARG A 166 0.39 -10.32 3.00
N MET A 167 -0.36 -9.25 3.22
CA MET A 167 -0.57 -8.62 4.53
C MET A 167 -1.95 -8.91 5.12
N LEU A 168 -2.77 -9.74 4.45
CA LEU A 168 -4.14 -10.05 4.86
C LEU A 168 -4.25 -10.81 6.20
N ALA A 169 -3.16 -11.40 6.70
CA ALA A 169 -3.13 -11.98 8.04
C ALA A 169 -3.20 -10.92 9.15
N GLY A 170 -2.81 -9.67 8.85
CA GLY A 170 -2.72 -8.60 9.84
C GLY A 170 -1.84 -9.02 11.03
N VAL A 171 -2.39 -8.97 12.23
CA VAL A 171 -1.70 -9.39 13.48
C VAL A 171 -2.19 -10.74 14.01
N TYR A 172 -2.91 -11.51 13.19
CA TYR A 172 -3.66 -12.68 13.63
C TYR A 172 -3.09 -14.00 13.13
N LYS A 173 -3.17 -15.02 13.98
CA LYS A 173 -2.93 -16.42 13.63
C LYS A 173 -4.15 -17.00 12.95
N ILE A 174 -4.17 -16.96 11.62
CA ILE A 174 -5.23 -17.57 10.80
C ILE A 174 -4.62 -18.75 10.04
N PRO A 175 -5.06 -19.99 10.29
CA PRO A 175 -4.39 -21.18 9.74
C PRO A 175 -4.37 -21.29 8.22
N ALA A 176 -5.36 -20.72 7.54
CA ALA A 176 -5.48 -20.81 6.09
C ALA A 176 -6.03 -19.51 5.51
N ILE A 177 -5.22 -18.81 4.71
CA ILE A 177 -5.66 -17.63 3.97
C ILE A 177 -5.42 -17.87 2.48
N PHE A 178 -6.43 -17.61 1.65
CA PHE A 178 -6.31 -17.57 0.20
C PHE A 178 -6.65 -16.17 -0.30
N CYS A 179 -5.81 -15.61 -1.17
CA CYS A 179 -6.04 -14.31 -1.81
C CYS A 179 -5.87 -14.41 -3.32
N GLU A 180 -6.84 -13.90 -4.05
CA GLU A 180 -6.80 -13.71 -5.51
C GLU A 180 -7.01 -12.23 -5.83
N VAL A 181 -6.24 -11.71 -6.78
CA VAL A 181 -6.26 -10.29 -7.15
C VAL A 181 -6.28 -10.15 -8.66
N ASP A 182 -7.33 -9.51 -9.16
CA ASP A 182 -7.49 -9.13 -10.57
C ASP A 182 -7.14 -7.64 -10.73
N GLY A 183 -6.04 -7.37 -11.43
CA GLY A 183 -5.69 -6.01 -11.85
C GLY A 183 -6.50 -5.57 -13.07
N VAL A 184 -7.27 -4.49 -12.95
CA VAL A 184 -8.22 -4.04 -13.99
C VAL A 184 -7.85 -2.66 -14.52
N TYR A 185 -7.73 -2.51 -15.84
CA TYR A 185 -7.60 -1.20 -16.48
C TYR A 185 -8.96 -0.52 -16.62
N THR A 186 -9.00 0.79 -16.37
CA THR A 186 -10.23 1.60 -16.41
C THR A 186 -9.96 2.95 -17.08
N ASN A 187 -10.96 3.63 -17.64
CA ASN A 187 -10.79 4.94 -18.28
C ASN A 187 -10.67 6.09 -17.26
N THR A 188 -9.68 6.00 -16.38
CA THR A 188 -9.44 6.92 -15.26
C THR A 188 -7.95 7.25 -15.11
N ALA A 189 -7.61 8.20 -14.25
CA ALA A 189 -6.21 8.45 -13.89
C ALA A 189 -5.54 7.17 -13.34
N MET A 190 -4.22 7.09 -13.50
CA MET A 190 -3.41 5.99 -12.97
C MET A 190 -3.66 5.81 -11.47
N VAL A 191 -3.60 4.57 -10.99
CA VAL A 191 -3.67 4.24 -9.56
C VAL A 191 -2.31 3.69 -9.13
N ASP A 192 -1.80 4.20 -8.01
CA ASP A 192 -0.52 3.79 -7.46
C ASP A 192 -0.38 4.22 -5.97
N ALA A 193 0.73 3.90 -5.33
CA ALA A 193 0.95 4.02 -3.90
C ALA A 193 0.48 5.34 -3.29
N TYR A 194 -0.51 5.24 -2.40
CA TYR A 194 -0.87 6.31 -1.48
C TYR A 194 -0.66 5.81 -0.06
N ARG A 195 0.20 6.50 0.70
CA ARG A 195 0.48 6.35 2.15
C ARG A 195 0.10 4.99 2.74
N GLY A 196 1.09 4.15 3.02
CA GLY A 196 0.89 2.75 3.36
C GLY A 196 0.85 1.89 2.10
N ALA A 197 -0.01 2.20 1.13
CA ALA A 197 -0.11 1.52 -0.17
C ALA A 197 -0.29 -0.02 -0.07
N GLY A 198 -1.52 -0.49 -0.26
CA GLY A 198 -1.87 -1.91 -0.15
C GLY A 198 -2.08 -2.36 1.30
N ARG A 199 -1.20 -1.94 2.23
CA ARG A 199 -1.34 -2.30 3.66
C ARG A 199 -2.61 -1.71 4.29
N PRO A 200 -2.97 -0.43 4.10
CA PRO A 200 -4.24 0.09 4.62
C PRO A 200 -5.45 -0.68 4.10
N GLU A 201 -5.42 -1.09 2.84
CA GLU A 201 -6.44 -1.89 2.19
C GLU A 201 -6.51 -3.30 2.84
N ALA A 202 -5.37 -3.93 3.09
CA ALA A 202 -5.29 -5.24 3.76
C ALA A 202 -5.79 -5.16 5.21
N THR A 203 -5.33 -4.16 5.97
CA THR A 203 -5.79 -3.87 7.34
C THR A 203 -7.30 -3.64 7.36
N TYR A 204 -7.83 -2.85 6.42
CA TYR A 204 -9.27 -2.63 6.35
C TYR A 204 -10.02 -3.96 6.15
N VAL A 205 -9.57 -4.79 5.21
CA VAL A 205 -10.19 -6.08 4.89
C VAL A 205 -10.19 -7.02 6.11
N ILE A 206 -9.04 -7.24 6.74
CA ILE A 206 -8.95 -8.16 7.87
C ILE A 206 -9.73 -7.63 9.08
N GLU A 207 -9.65 -6.33 9.39
CA GLU A 207 -10.36 -5.77 10.54
C GLU A 207 -11.87 -5.77 10.37
N ARG A 208 -12.36 -5.56 9.14
CA ARG A 208 -13.78 -5.74 8.83
C ARG A 208 -14.20 -7.19 8.98
N ALA A 209 -13.37 -8.14 8.57
CA ALA A 209 -13.64 -9.56 8.75
C ALA A 209 -13.68 -9.95 10.24
N MET A 210 -12.77 -9.42 11.06
CA MET A 210 -12.74 -9.64 12.51
C MET A 210 -14.00 -9.09 13.20
N ASP A 211 -14.44 -7.87 12.84
CA ASP A 211 -15.67 -7.29 13.38
C ASP A 211 -16.91 -8.10 13.01
N LEU A 212 -17.03 -8.51 11.74
CA LEU A 212 -18.18 -9.31 11.28
C LEU A 212 -18.20 -10.70 11.92
N PHE A 213 -17.04 -11.33 12.06
CA PHE A 213 -16.96 -12.62 12.72
C PHE A 213 -17.36 -12.49 14.19
N ALA A 214 -16.88 -11.45 14.89
CA ALA A 214 -17.23 -11.17 16.27
C ALA A 214 -18.74 -10.96 16.47
N ASP A 215 -19.38 -10.19 15.57
CA ASP A 215 -20.83 -9.96 15.58
C ASP A 215 -21.61 -11.27 15.36
N GLU A 216 -21.22 -12.08 14.38
CA GLU A 216 -21.88 -13.36 14.06
C GLU A 216 -21.80 -14.39 15.19
N VAL A 217 -20.67 -14.43 15.94
CA VAL A 217 -20.52 -15.35 17.08
C VAL A 217 -20.94 -14.75 18.42
N GLY A 218 -21.27 -13.45 18.46
CA GLY A 218 -21.71 -12.75 19.66
C GLY A 218 -20.62 -12.56 20.71
N ILE A 219 -19.35 -12.44 20.30
CA ILE A 219 -18.20 -12.21 21.18
C ILE A 219 -17.73 -10.77 21.01
N ASP A 220 -17.23 -10.14 22.09
CA ASP A 220 -16.72 -8.77 22.01
C ASP A 220 -15.56 -8.68 20.97
N PRO A 221 -15.56 -7.66 20.09
CA PRO A 221 -14.58 -7.54 19.02
C PRO A 221 -13.14 -7.34 19.52
N ALA A 222 -12.92 -6.83 20.73
CA ALA A 222 -11.58 -6.77 21.33
C ALA A 222 -11.11 -8.15 21.79
N GLU A 223 -12.01 -8.95 22.37
CA GLU A 223 -11.70 -10.32 22.81
C GLU A 223 -11.45 -11.26 21.64
N ILE A 224 -12.23 -11.15 20.54
CA ILE A 224 -11.96 -11.89 19.30
C ILE A 224 -10.56 -11.58 18.76
N ARG A 225 -10.13 -10.32 18.78
CA ARG A 225 -8.78 -9.95 18.35
C ARG A 225 -7.71 -10.53 19.27
N ARG A 226 -7.88 -10.36 20.58
CA ARG A 226 -6.96 -10.88 21.60
C ARG A 226 -6.75 -12.39 21.44
N ALA A 227 -7.83 -13.14 21.26
CA ALA A 227 -7.79 -14.60 21.11
C ALA A 227 -7.00 -15.08 19.87
N HIS A 228 -6.81 -14.23 18.86
CA HIS A 228 -6.13 -14.60 17.61
C HIS A 228 -4.77 -13.92 17.44
N PHE A 229 -4.31 -13.07 18.34
CA PHE A 229 -3.01 -12.42 18.16
C PHE A 229 -1.86 -13.42 18.02
N ILE A 230 -0.93 -13.10 17.13
CA ILE A 230 0.40 -13.72 17.12
C ILE A 230 1.08 -13.34 18.45
N GLN A 231 1.56 -14.35 19.18
CA GLN A 231 2.13 -14.17 20.51
C GLN A 231 3.61 -13.81 20.38
N PRO A 232 4.20 -13.11 21.37
CA PRO A 232 5.61 -12.73 21.34
C PRO A 232 6.57 -13.91 21.11
N ALA A 233 6.22 -15.10 21.60
CA ALA A 233 7.02 -16.31 21.47
C ALA A 233 6.98 -16.94 20.06
N ASP A 234 6.08 -16.50 19.17
CA ASP A 234 6.00 -17.03 17.80
C ASP A 234 6.90 -16.28 16.82
N PHE A 235 7.46 -15.13 17.20
CA PHE A 235 8.31 -14.34 16.32
C PHE A 235 9.75 -14.94 16.24
N PRO A 236 10.37 -14.96 15.05
CA PRO A 236 9.85 -14.47 13.77
C PRO A 236 8.74 -15.37 13.20
N TYR A 237 7.64 -14.76 12.74
CA TYR A 237 6.42 -15.47 12.38
C TYR A 237 6.15 -15.44 10.87
N ASP A 238 6.05 -16.61 10.26
CA ASP A 238 5.62 -16.75 8.86
C ASP A 238 4.09 -16.88 8.79
N THR A 239 3.45 -15.96 8.06
CA THR A 239 1.99 -15.95 7.87
C THR A 239 1.52 -16.97 6.82
N GLY A 240 2.44 -17.59 6.08
CA GLY A 240 2.13 -18.51 4.99
C GLY A 240 1.62 -17.83 3.71
N LEU A 241 1.62 -16.50 3.67
CA LEU A 241 1.17 -15.70 2.52
C LEU A 241 2.31 -15.28 1.57
N GLY A 242 3.51 -15.81 1.77
CA GLY A 242 4.68 -15.50 0.95
C GLY A 242 5.30 -14.11 1.19
N MET A 243 4.92 -13.44 2.29
CA MET A 243 5.66 -12.29 2.84
C MET A 243 6.92 -12.78 3.56
N LEU A 244 7.90 -11.91 3.76
CA LEU A 244 8.98 -12.21 4.71
C LEU A 244 8.39 -12.45 6.11
N PRO A 245 9.01 -13.34 6.93
CA PRO A 245 8.57 -13.54 8.30
C PRO A 245 8.52 -12.22 9.05
N TYR A 246 7.45 -12.02 9.82
CA TYR A 246 7.35 -10.88 10.71
C TYR A 246 8.47 -10.95 11.73
N ASP A 247 9.14 -9.83 11.96
CA ASP A 247 10.37 -9.76 12.73
C ASP A 247 10.12 -9.87 14.24
N SER A 248 9.14 -9.12 14.77
CA SER A 248 8.80 -9.08 16.18
C SER A 248 7.40 -8.50 16.42
N GLY A 249 6.83 -8.74 17.60
CA GLY A 249 5.55 -8.16 17.99
C GLY A 249 5.14 -8.49 19.42
N ASN A 250 4.41 -7.57 20.05
CA ASN A 250 3.74 -7.80 21.34
C ASN A 250 2.45 -6.96 21.40
N TYR A 251 1.37 -7.53 20.84
CA TYR A 251 0.16 -6.77 20.50
C TYR A 251 -0.80 -6.58 21.68
N GLU A 252 -0.88 -7.56 22.58
CA GLU A 252 -1.83 -7.55 23.69
C GLU A 252 -1.64 -6.34 24.64
N PRO A 253 -0.41 -5.98 25.07
CA PRO A 253 -0.22 -4.78 25.89
C PRO A 253 -0.63 -3.48 25.20
N ALA A 254 -0.49 -3.40 23.87
CA ALA A 254 -0.91 -2.24 23.10
C ALA A 254 -2.44 -2.14 23.05
N LEU A 255 -3.14 -3.28 22.87
CA LEU A 255 -4.60 -3.35 22.96
C LEU A 255 -5.07 -2.95 24.37
N ASP A 256 -4.51 -3.55 25.41
CA ASP A 256 -4.87 -3.27 26.80
C ASP A 256 -4.75 -1.79 27.13
N ARG A 257 -3.63 -1.18 26.74
CA ARG A 257 -3.40 0.25 26.96
C ARG A 257 -4.42 1.10 26.23
N ALA A 258 -4.78 0.76 24.99
CA ALA A 258 -5.79 1.49 24.23
C ALA A 258 -7.18 1.37 24.87
N LEU A 259 -7.58 0.17 25.31
CA LEU A 259 -8.87 -0.07 25.96
C LEU A 259 -8.99 0.66 27.31
N GLU A 260 -7.90 0.72 28.08
CA GLU A 260 -7.82 1.47 29.33
C GLU A 260 -8.00 2.98 29.09
N LEU A 261 -7.23 3.55 28.15
CA LEU A 261 -7.22 4.99 27.87
C LEU A 261 -8.60 5.53 27.47
N ILE A 262 -9.41 4.73 26.80
CA ILE A 262 -10.74 5.12 26.35
C ILE A 262 -11.85 4.70 27.33
N GLY A 263 -11.51 4.00 28.42
CA GLY A 263 -12.50 3.46 29.35
C GLY A 263 -13.47 2.49 28.67
N TYR A 264 -12.95 1.52 27.90
CA TYR A 264 -13.73 0.69 26.97
C TYR A 264 -15.01 0.09 27.56
N GLN A 265 -14.95 -0.48 28.76
CA GLN A 265 -16.12 -1.08 29.42
C GLN A 265 -17.18 -0.04 29.80
N GLN A 266 -16.76 1.15 30.24
CA GLN A 266 -17.67 2.25 30.50
C GLN A 266 -18.33 2.71 29.19
N PHE A 267 -17.55 2.87 28.11
CA PHE A 267 -18.09 3.23 26.80
C PHE A 267 -19.10 2.20 26.28
N ARG A 268 -18.87 0.89 26.50
CA ARG A 268 -19.82 -0.18 26.16
C ARG A 268 -21.14 -0.04 26.91
N ALA A 269 -21.11 0.30 28.20
CA ALA A 269 -22.31 0.57 28.98
C ALA A 269 -23.06 1.82 28.47
N GLU A 270 -22.34 2.89 28.16
CA GLU A 270 -22.89 4.12 27.57
C GLU A 270 -23.52 3.86 26.19
N GLN A 271 -22.88 3.04 25.36
CA GLN A 271 -23.42 2.61 24.07
C GLN A 271 -24.76 1.87 24.24
N ALA A 272 -24.87 0.97 25.22
CA ALA A 272 -26.12 0.25 25.49
C ALA A 272 -27.25 1.18 25.96
N ALA A 273 -26.94 2.12 26.87
CA ALA A 273 -27.90 3.12 27.34
C ALA A 273 -28.36 4.07 26.21
N ALA A 274 -27.43 4.50 25.35
CA ALA A 274 -27.72 5.37 24.21
C ALA A 274 -28.69 4.71 23.22
N ARG A 275 -28.54 3.40 22.95
CA ARG A 275 -29.46 2.66 22.07
C ARG A 275 -30.90 2.66 22.56
N GLN A 276 -31.11 2.56 23.88
CA GLN A 276 -32.45 2.65 24.49
C GLN A 276 -33.10 4.03 24.30
N GLN A 277 -32.28 5.06 24.09
CA GLN A 277 -32.70 6.44 23.84
C GLN A 277 -32.77 6.78 22.34
N GLY A 278 -32.65 5.79 21.45
CA GLY A 278 -32.64 6.01 20.00
C GLY A 278 -31.36 6.65 19.45
N ARG A 279 -30.26 6.69 20.23
CA ARG A 279 -28.96 7.23 19.81
C ARG A 279 -28.02 6.10 19.41
N LEU A 280 -27.30 6.29 18.29
CA LEU A 280 -26.31 5.33 17.80
C LEU A 280 -24.90 5.80 18.15
N LEU A 281 -24.27 5.14 19.11
CA LEU A 281 -22.84 5.30 19.43
C LEU A 281 -22.06 4.11 18.87
N GLY A 282 -20.95 4.38 18.20
CA GLY A 282 -20.06 3.37 17.62
C GLY A 282 -18.68 3.41 18.26
N ILE A 283 -18.06 2.23 18.41
CA ILE A 283 -16.66 2.08 18.79
C ILE A 283 -16.01 1.14 17.78
N GLY A 284 -14.92 1.60 17.16
CA GLY A 284 -14.10 0.80 16.26
C GLY A 284 -12.82 0.39 16.97
N VAL A 285 -12.48 -0.89 16.88
CA VAL A 285 -11.21 -1.43 17.36
C VAL A 285 -10.41 -1.85 16.13
N VAL A 286 -9.18 -1.37 16.02
CA VAL A 286 -8.28 -1.75 14.93
C VAL A 286 -6.93 -2.16 15.52
N SER A 287 -6.45 -3.35 15.17
CA SER A 287 -5.09 -3.78 15.46
C SER A 287 -4.38 -4.11 14.15
N TYR A 288 -3.20 -3.53 13.92
CA TYR A 288 -2.53 -3.67 12.64
C TYR A 288 -1.01 -3.76 12.81
N CYS A 289 -0.36 -4.34 11.81
CA CYS A 289 1.07 -4.30 11.61
C CYS A 289 1.35 -3.79 10.19
N GLU A 290 2.56 -3.30 9.94
CA GLU A 290 2.98 -2.89 8.60
C GLU A 290 4.36 -3.43 8.28
N VAL A 291 4.51 -3.94 7.06
CA VAL A 291 5.83 -4.12 6.45
C VAL A 291 6.35 -2.76 6.00
N CYS A 292 7.41 -2.28 6.62
CA CYS A 292 8.11 -1.05 6.26
C CYS A 292 9.50 -1.36 5.69
N GLY A 293 10.08 -0.43 4.93
CA GLY A 293 11.41 -0.60 4.35
C GLY A 293 11.46 -1.76 3.35
N VAL A 294 10.75 -1.62 2.24
CA VAL A 294 10.60 -2.69 1.23
C VAL A 294 11.98 -3.14 0.71
N ALA A 295 12.44 -4.28 1.21
CA ALA A 295 13.72 -4.94 0.98
C ALA A 295 13.63 -6.37 1.57
N PRO A 296 14.59 -7.26 1.32
CA PRO A 296 15.82 -7.10 0.52
C PRO A 296 15.58 -7.22 -0.99
N SER A 297 16.50 -6.68 -1.81
CA SER A 297 16.45 -6.72 -3.28
C SER A 297 16.25 -8.12 -3.85
N LYS A 298 16.85 -9.15 -3.24
CA LYS A 298 16.70 -10.56 -3.63
C LYS A 298 15.26 -11.08 -3.53
N TRP A 299 14.42 -10.43 -2.74
CA TRP A 299 13.03 -10.81 -2.54
C TRP A 299 12.12 -9.90 -3.36
N ILE A 300 12.20 -8.58 -3.18
CA ILE A 300 11.29 -7.65 -3.87
C ILE A 300 11.55 -7.52 -5.37
N GLY A 301 12.78 -7.80 -5.83
CA GLY A 301 13.16 -7.76 -7.23
C GLY A 301 12.76 -9.00 -8.03
N LEU A 302 12.15 -10.01 -7.39
CA LEU A 302 11.74 -11.23 -8.08
C LEU A 302 10.62 -10.94 -9.09
N ALA A 303 10.63 -11.67 -10.20
CA ALA A 303 9.54 -11.62 -11.16
C ALA A 303 8.23 -12.04 -10.49
N GLY A 304 7.18 -11.24 -10.66
CA GLY A 304 5.87 -11.47 -10.04
C GLY A 304 5.61 -10.69 -8.75
N GLU A 305 6.59 -9.96 -8.21
CA GLU A 305 6.38 -9.07 -7.04
C GLU A 305 5.77 -7.71 -7.40
N GLY A 306 5.63 -7.40 -8.69
CA GLY A 306 5.03 -6.14 -9.16
C GLY A 306 5.90 -4.89 -8.99
N TRP A 307 7.18 -5.04 -8.60
CA TRP A 307 8.15 -3.95 -8.47
C TRP A 307 9.19 -3.90 -9.59
N GLY A 308 9.52 -5.04 -10.23
CA GLY A 308 10.37 -5.11 -11.42
C GLY A 308 11.84 -4.72 -11.25
N ALA A 309 12.26 -4.31 -10.04
CA ALA A 309 13.63 -3.98 -9.68
C ALA A 309 13.88 -4.19 -8.18
N GLY A 310 15.13 -4.47 -7.81
CA GLY A 310 15.56 -4.47 -6.41
C GLY A 310 15.48 -3.07 -5.79
N LEU A 311 15.23 -3.01 -4.50
CA LEU A 311 15.22 -1.77 -3.71
C LEU A 311 16.47 -1.68 -2.84
N TRP A 312 16.33 -1.67 -1.51
CA TRP A 312 17.47 -1.61 -0.62
C TRP A 312 18.23 -2.95 -0.59
N GLU A 313 19.56 -2.85 -0.51
CA GLU A 313 20.60 -3.74 -1.04
C GLU A 313 21.08 -3.30 -2.44
N SER A 314 22.21 -2.59 -2.47
CA SER A 314 22.95 -2.15 -3.67
C SER A 314 24.34 -2.80 -3.68
N SER A 315 24.92 -3.03 -4.87
CA SER A 315 26.34 -3.39 -5.01
C SER A 315 27.02 -2.52 -6.06
N ASN A 316 28.17 -1.93 -5.72
CA ASN A 316 29.02 -1.16 -6.63
C ASN A 316 29.97 -2.09 -7.39
N VAL A 317 29.93 -2.04 -8.73
CA VAL A 317 30.95 -2.66 -9.59
C VAL A 317 31.93 -1.57 -10.02
N LYS A 318 33.21 -1.70 -9.66
CA LYS A 318 34.30 -0.92 -10.24
C LYS A 318 34.93 -1.72 -11.37
N VAL A 319 34.97 -1.14 -12.56
CA VAL A 319 35.77 -1.65 -13.68
C VAL A 319 36.80 -0.59 -14.02
N HIS A 320 38.07 -0.90 -13.81
CA HIS A 320 39.16 -0.06 -14.31
C HIS A 320 39.59 -0.58 -15.69
N LEU A 321 40.11 0.32 -16.54
CA LEU A 321 40.62 -0.05 -17.88
C LEU A 321 41.89 -0.93 -17.84
N THR A 322 42.47 -1.17 -16.67
CA THR A 322 43.65 -2.01 -16.45
C THR A 322 43.44 -3.14 -15.42
N GLY A 323 42.22 -3.31 -14.91
CA GLY A 323 41.99 -4.01 -13.64
C GLY A 323 41.84 -3.04 -12.49
#